data_AF-A0A8T2I8K6-F1
#
_entry.id   AF-A0A8T2I8K6-F1
#
_cell.length_a   1.000
_cell.length_b   1.000
_cell.length_c   1.000
_cell.angle_alpha   90.00
_cell.angle_beta   90.00
_cell.angle_gamma   90.00
#
_symmetry.space_group_name_H-M   'P 1'
#
loop_
_entity.id
_entity.type
_entity.pdbx_description
1 polymer ?
#
loop_
_entity_poly.entity_id
_entity_poly.type
_entity_poly.pdbx_seq_one_letter_code
_entity_poly.pdbx_strand_id
1 'polypeptide(L)'
;EELLHSHVAHWWSPDGERLAFLMINDTQVPNMIIPQFTGNLYPKAKKYPYPKAGQTNPTVKLFVANLYGPTHTLELMPPDSLRARYLEIL
;
A
#
# COMPACT_ATOMS: atom_id res chain seq x y z
N GLU A 1 6.58 7.21 1.06
CA GLU A 1 7.12 8.44 1.66
C GLU A 1 7.27 8.25 3.16
N GLU A 2 6.16 8.16 3.91
CA GLU A 2 6.21 8.10 5.40
C GLU A 2 6.57 6.73 6.01
N LEU A 3 6.00 5.62 5.52
CA LEU A 3 6.16 4.31 6.17
C LEU A 3 7.28 3.48 5.56
N LEU A 4 7.21 3.23 4.25
CA LEU A 4 8.19 2.40 3.55
C LEU A 4 9.50 3.15 3.24
N HIS A 5 9.52 4.48 3.39
CA HIS A 5 10.65 5.34 2.99
C HIS A 5 11.14 5.10 1.54
N SER A 6 10.31 4.46 0.72
CA SER A 6 10.58 4.07 -0.66
C SER A 6 9.27 4.06 -1.46
N HIS A 7 9.38 4.14 -2.77
CA HIS A 7 8.28 3.93 -3.72
C HIS A 7 8.15 2.45 -4.12
N VAL A 8 9.14 1.62 -3.76
CA VAL A 8 9.12 0.18 -4.02
C VAL A 8 8.25 -0.50 -2.95
N ALA A 9 7.18 -1.15 -3.42
CA ALA A 9 6.25 -1.93 -2.59
C ALA A 9 6.15 -3.40 -3.06
N HIS A 10 7.22 -3.89 -3.68
CA HIS A 10 7.35 -5.27 -4.14
C HIS A 10 8.80 -5.76 -3.98
N TRP A 11 8.97 -7.06 -3.79
CA TRP A 11 10.26 -7.69 -3.55
C TRP A 11 10.32 -9.06 -4.20
N TRP A 12 11.37 -9.29 -4.98
CA TRP A 12 11.65 -10.59 -5.58
C TRP A 12 12.29 -11.52 -4.57
N SER A 13 11.96 -12.81 -4.65
CA SER A 13 12.75 -13.82 -3.98
C SER A 13 14.16 -13.90 -4.59
N PRO A 14 15.19 -14.32 -3.83
CA PRO A 14 16.56 -14.40 -4.35
C PRO A 14 16.72 -15.34 -5.54
N ASP A 15 15.88 -16.38 -5.61
CA ASP A 15 15.82 -17.35 -6.71
C ASP A 15 14.99 -16.84 -7.92
N GLY A 16 14.30 -15.71 -7.80
CA GLY A 16 13.46 -15.12 -8.85
C GLY A 16 12.12 -15.83 -9.10
N GLU A 17 11.80 -16.87 -8.34
CA GLU A 17 10.59 -17.68 -8.55
C GLU A 17 9.32 -17.08 -7.94
N ARG A 18 9.46 -16.13 -7.00
CA ARG A 18 8.36 -15.53 -6.27
C ARG A 18 8.48 -14.01 -6.25
N LEU A 19 7.33 -13.35 -6.29
CA LEU A 19 7.21 -11.90 -6.14
C LEU A 19 6.28 -11.60 -4.98
N ALA A 20 6.82 -10.99 -3.92
CA ALA A 20 6.04 -10.41 -2.84
C ALA A 20 5.63 -8.98 -3.21
N PHE A 21 4.40 -8.57 -2.91
CA PHE A 21 3.95 -7.20 -3.13
C PHE A 21 2.85 -6.79 -2.16
N LEU A 22 2.77 -5.48 -1.89
CA LEU A 22 1.69 -4.91 -1.10
C LEU A 22 0.52 -4.52 -2.00
N MET A 23 -0.68 -4.96 -1.62
CA MET A 23 -1.93 -4.36 -2.09
C MET A 23 -2.30 -3.25 -1.11
N ILE A 24 -2.29 -2.01 -1.59
CA ILE A 24 -2.65 -0.82 -0.81
C ILE A 24 -4.00 -0.33 -1.33
N ASN A 25 -5.00 -0.27 -0.45
CA ASN A 25 -6.35 0.14 -0.79
C ASN A 25 -6.69 1.46 -0.08
N ASP A 26 -6.77 2.51 -0.90
CA ASP A 26 -7.06 3.90 -0.50
C ASP A 26 -8.51 4.31 -0.71
N THR A 27 -9.43 3.39 -1.04
CA THR A 27 -10.82 3.72 -1.38
C THR A 27 -11.58 4.45 -0.28
N GLN A 28 -11.21 4.23 0.99
CA GLN A 28 -11.81 4.88 2.16
C GLN A 28 -10.99 6.07 2.68
N VAL A 29 -9.86 6.37 2.04
CA VAL A 29 -8.97 7.45 2.45
C VAL A 29 -9.51 8.78 1.94
N PRO A 30 -9.67 9.80 2.81
CA PRO A 30 -10.11 11.13 2.38
C PRO A 30 -9.20 11.74 1.33
N ASN A 31 -9.78 12.45 0.37
CA ASN A 31 -9.03 13.12 -0.69
C ASN A 31 -8.67 14.56 -0.30
N MET A 32 -7.39 14.90 -0.45
CA MET A 32 -6.92 16.27 -0.53
C MET A 32 -7.14 16.82 -1.95
N ILE A 33 -7.45 18.11 -2.03
CA ILE A 33 -7.58 18.83 -3.30
C ILE A 33 -6.32 19.65 -3.55
N ILE A 34 -5.64 19.37 -4.66
CA ILE A 34 -4.44 20.09 -5.10
C ILE A 34 -4.85 20.99 -6.28
N PRO A 35 -4.85 22.32 -6.13
CA PRO A 35 -5.15 23.23 -7.23
C PRO A 35 -4.00 23.20 -8.26
N GLN A 36 -4.36 23.19 -9.54
CA GLN A 36 -3.45 23.21 -10.67
C GLN A 36 -3.78 24.43 -11.55
N PHE A 37 -2.85 25.38 -11.59
CA PHE A 37 -3.02 26.64 -12.32
C PHE A 37 -2.32 26.65 -13.68
N THR A 38 -1.54 25.62 -14.00
CA THR A 38 -0.78 25.50 -15.26
C THR A 38 -1.29 24.32 -16.10
N GLY A 39 -1.04 24.35 -17.41
CA GLY A 39 -1.35 23.25 -18.34
C GLY A 39 -2.79 23.18 -18.86
N ASN A 40 -3.69 24.09 -18.46
CA ASN A 40 -5.04 24.22 -19.00
C ASN A 40 -5.44 25.70 -19.10
N LEU A 41 -6.39 26.03 -19.98
CA LEU A 41 -6.93 27.40 -20.14
C LEU A 41 -7.64 27.91 -18.86
N TYR A 42 -8.24 26.99 -18.10
CA TYR A 42 -8.86 27.26 -16.81
C TYR A 42 -8.25 26.36 -15.73
N PRO A 43 -8.07 26.86 -14.49
CA PRO A 43 -7.55 26.07 -13.39
C PRO A 43 -8.37 24.80 -13.17
N LYS A 44 -7.67 23.71 -12.85
CA LYS A 44 -8.29 22.43 -12.47
C LYS A 44 -7.82 22.03 -11.10
N ALA A 45 -8.52 21.08 -10.50
CA ALA A 45 -8.16 20.52 -9.21
C ALA A 45 -7.87 19.03 -9.35
N LYS A 46 -6.75 18.57 -8.80
CA LYS A 46 -6.39 17.16 -8.71
C LYS A 46 -6.78 16.64 -7.34
N LYS A 47 -7.44 15.48 -7.30
CA LYS A 47 -7.73 14.76 -6.05
C LYS A 47 -6.58 13.80 -5.75
N TYR A 48 -6.14 13.76 -4.49
CA TYR A 48 -5.09 12.86 -4.03
C TYR A 48 -5.46 12.30 -2.64
N PRO A 49 -5.50 10.97 -2.45
CA PRO A 49 -5.75 10.37 -1.14
C PRO A 49 -4.67 10.80 -0.13
N TYR A 50 -5.08 11.42 0.98
CA TYR A 50 -4.16 11.92 2.01
C TYR A 50 -4.85 11.91 3.38
N PRO A 51 -4.60 10.90 4.23
CA PRO A 51 -5.22 10.81 5.55
C PRO A 51 -4.57 11.82 6.50
N LYS A 52 -5.36 12.73 7.08
CA LYS A 52 -4.89 13.56 8.20
C LYS A 52 -4.93 12.75 9.51
N ALA A 53 -4.24 13.25 10.54
CA ALA A 53 -4.29 12.66 11.87
C ALA A 53 -5.74 12.44 12.33
N GLY A 54 -6.04 11.22 12.80
CA GLY A 54 -7.38 10.81 13.21
C GLY A 54 -8.32 10.38 12.07
N GLN A 55 -7.88 10.40 10.81
CA GLN A 55 -8.66 9.91 9.67
C GLN A 55 -8.26 8.47 9.28
N THR A 56 -9.13 7.81 8.52
CA THR A 56 -8.93 6.44 8.05
C THR A 56 -7.66 6.32 7.19
N ASN A 57 -6.75 5.45 7.62
CA ASN A 57 -5.57 5.08 6.86
C ASN A 57 -5.90 4.10 5.72
N PRO A 58 -5.03 4.02 4.70
CA PRO A 58 -5.03 2.94 3.73
C PRO A 58 -5.10 1.57 4.40
N THR A 59 -5.87 0.66 3.82
CA THR A 59 -5.81 -0.76 4.22
C THR A 59 -4.75 -1.45 3.38
N VAL A 60 -3.90 -2.26 4.03
CA VAL A 60 -2.75 -2.90 3.38
C VAL A 60 -2.80 -4.40 3.60
N LYS A 61 -2.54 -5.15 2.52
CA LYS A 61 -2.40 -6.61 2.52
C LYS A 61 -1.12 -7.01 1.81
N LEU A 62 -0.46 -8.04 2.30
CA LEU A 62 0.76 -8.59 1.68
C LEU A 62 0.40 -9.83 0.88
N PHE A 63 0.85 -9.90 -0.37
CA PHE A 63 0.67 -11.07 -1.23
C PHE A 63 2.01 -11.60 -1.71
N VAL A 64 2.04 -12.89 -2.03
CA VAL A 64 3.14 -13.52 -2.76
C VAL A 64 2.56 -14.25 -3.97
N ALA A 65 3.04 -13.88 -5.16
CA ALA A 65 2.79 -14.62 -6.38
C ALA A 65 3.93 -15.62 -6.62
N ASN A 66 3.58 -16.89 -6.82
CA ASN A 66 4.51 -17.89 -7.36
C ASN A 66 4.48 -17.83 -8.88
N LEU A 67 5.65 -17.67 -9.49
CA LEU A 67 5.83 -17.54 -10.94
C LEU A 67 6.45 -18.80 -11.55
N TYR A 68 6.85 -19.77 -10.73
CA TYR A 68 7.34 -21.06 -11.17
C TYR A 68 6.19 -22.08 -11.23
N GLY A 69 5.89 -22.55 -12.45
CA GLY A 69 4.73 -23.39 -12.71
C GLY A 69 3.42 -22.58 -12.79
N PRO A 70 2.26 -23.16 -12.43
CA PRO A 70 1.00 -22.44 -12.46
C PRO A 70 1.02 -21.25 -11.50
N THR A 71 0.78 -20.06 -12.06
CA THR A 71 0.74 -18.83 -11.26
C THR A 71 -0.38 -18.92 -10.24
N HIS A 72 0.01 -18.76 -8.97
CA HIS A 72 -0.94 -18.63 -7.87
C HIS A 72 -0.47 -17.54 -6.93
N THR A 73 -1.44 -16.81 -6.38
CA THR A 73 -1.20 -15.67 -5.50
C THR A 73 -1.83 -15.98 -4.15
N LEU A 74 -1.06 -15.84 -3.08
CA LEU A 74 -1.50 -16.09 -1.71
C LEU A 74 -1.38 -14.82 -0.88
N GLU A 75 -2.43 -14.53 -0.09
CA GLU A 75 -2.37 -13.49 0.94
C GLU A 75 -1.54 -14.03 2.12
N LEU A 76 -0.54 -13.27 2.55
CA LEU A 76 0.25 -13.59 3.73
C LEU A 76 -0.38 -12.97 4.98
N MET A 77 -0.58 -13.80 5.98
CA MET A 77 -0.99 -13.37 7.31
C MET A 77 0.25 -13.03 8.15
N PRO A 78 0.18 -12.02 9.03
CA PRO A 78 1.23 -11.77 10.00
C PRO A 78 1.48 -13.01 10.87
N PRO A 79 2.75 -13.39 11.11
CA PRO A 79 3.10 -14.42 12.09
C PRO A 79 2.48 -14.14 13.46
N ASP A 80 2.11 -15.20 14.18
CA ASP A 80 1.46 -15.09 15.50
C ASP A 80 2.31 -14.29 16.51
N SER A 81 3.64 -14.35 16.39
CA SER A 81 4.58 -13.58 17.22
C SER A 81 4.43 -12.06 17.04
N LEU A 82 4.13 -11.59 15.84
CA LEU A 82 3.86 -10.17 15.58
C LEU A 82 2.46 -9.76 16.03
N ARG A 83 1.51 -10.70 15.99
CA ARG A 83 0.13 -10.48 16.43
C ARG A 83 0.02 -10.33 17.94
N ALA A 84 0.74 -11.15 18.71
CA ALA A 84 0.81 -11.03 20.16
C ALA A 84 1.36 -9.66 20.59
N ARG A 85 2.42 -9.19 19.92
CA ARG A 85 3.02 -7.88 20.20
C ARG A 85 2.06 -6.72 19.96
N TYR A 86 1.14 -6.80 19.00
CA TYR A 86 0.15 -5.75 18.72
C TYR A 86 -0.95 -5.65 19.79
N LEU A 87 -1.26 -6.75 20.49
CA LEU A 87 -2.27 -6.78 21.55
C LEU A 87 -1.74 -6.26 22.89
N GLU A 88 -0.42 -6.23 23.08
CA GLU A 88 0.21 -5.72 24.32
C GLU A 88 0.41 -4.19 24.30
N ILE A 89 0.21 -3.53 23.16
CA ILE A 89 0.40 -2.06 22.99
C ILE A 89 -0.94 -1.31 22.80
N LEU A 90 -2.06 -2.03 22.94
CA LEU A 90 -3.42 -1.48 23.03
C LEU A 90 -3.89 -1.57 24.49
#